data_AF-A0A6V8MUY2-F1
#
_entry.id   AF-A0A6V8MUY2-F1
#
_cell.length_a   1.000
_cell.length_b   1.000
_cell.length_c   1.000
_cell.angle_alpha   90.00
_cell.angle_beta   90.00
_cell.angle_gamma   90.00
#
_symmetry.space_group_name_H-M   'P 1'
#
loop_
_entity.id
_entity.type
_entity.pdbx_description
1 polymer ?
#
loop_
_entity_poly.entity_id
_entity_poly.type
_entity_poly.pdbx_seq_one_letter_code
_entity_poly.pdbx_strand_id
1 'polypeptide(L)'
;MTETSTRTIVHYSLKLISKHDNSEANPALIKSCFEAIASLPKVERKHDDATSKKVHFLDHTVRSGTNILSGYFKSAKYDYRPPLIDKNTLAERRSPKSKSEGEQEKTHFALRVDKDDALLLLEQKKAGISIGTHLPCFAPARALSLLIILFQSHNLIQNTTQMAQCKGSG
;
A
#
# COMPACT_ATOMS: atom_id res chain seq x y z
N MET A 1 -31.73 1.33 -6.16
CA MET A 1 -30.94 0.10 -6.36
C MET A 1 -29.50 0.41 -6.02
N THR A 2 -28.95 -0.18 -4.95
CA THR A 2 -27.51 -0.11 -4.65
C THR A 2 -26.81 -1.14 -5.52
N GLU A 3 -26.00 -0.69 -6.47
CA GLU A 3 -25.12 -1.59 -7.22
C GLU A 3 -24.10 -2.21 -6.28
N THR A 4 -24.27 -3.50 -5.96
CA THR A 4 -23.30 -4.26 -5.19
C THR A 4 -22.21 -4.73 -6.14
N SER A 5 -21.08 -4.03 -6.15
CA SER A 5 -19.95 -4.36 -7.00
C SER A 5 -19.05 -5.38 -6.30
N THR A 6 -18.83 -6.55 -6.91
CA THR A 6 -17.95 -7.58 -6.36
C THR A 6 -16.49 -7.12 -6.44
N ARG A 7 -15.68 -7.54 -5.45
CA ARG A 7 -14.27 -7.19 -5.34
C ARG A 7 -13.47 -8.44 -5.05
N THR A 8 -12.37 -8.62 -5.79
CA THR A 8 -11.41 -9.69 -5.50
C THR A 8 -10.63 -9.32 -4.25
N ILE A 9 -10.49 -10.28 -3.33
CA ILE A 9 -9.66 -10.15 -2.12
C ILE A 9 -8.49 -11.12 -2.26
N VAL A 10 -7.28 -10.63 -2.05
CA VAL A 10 -6.05 -11.43 -2.06
C VAL A 10 -5.50 -11.50 -0.65
N HIS A 11 -4.97 -12.65 -0.27
CA HIS A 11 -4.35 -12.86 1.03
C HIS A 11 -2.82 -13.00 0.89
N TYR A 12 -2.10 -12.53 1.90
CA TYR A 12 -0.64 -12.51 1.96
C TYR A 12 -0.19 -12.93 3.35
N SER A 13 0.88 -13.71 3.41
CA SER A 13 1.62 -13.93 4.65
C SER A 13 2.74 -12.90 4.75
N LEU A 14 2.76 -12.16 5.84
CA LEU A 14 3.72 -11.11 6.10
C LEU A 14 4.83 -11.63 7.02
N LYS A 15 6.09 -11.34 6.65
CA LYS A 15 7.25 -11.60 7.50
C LYS A 15 8.12 -10.35 7.60
N LEU A 16 8.62 -10.09 8.80
CA LEU A 16 9.62 -9.06 9.03
C LEU A 16 10.99 -9.72 9.07
N ILE A 17 11.90 -9.26 8.23
CA ILE A 17 13.28 -9.73 8.20
C ILE A 17 14.20 -8.54 8.49
N SER A 18 15.06 -8.73 9.48
CA SER A 18 16.07 -7.74 9.84
C SER A 18 17.12 -7.65 8.74
N LYS A 19 17.47 -6.42 8.34
CA LYS A 19 18.49 -6.19 7.30
C LYS A 19 19.91 -6.50 7.77
N HIS A 20 20.15 -6.56 9.08
CA HIS A 20 21.50 -6.71 9.63
C HIS A 20 21.97 -8.16 9.63
N ASP A 21 21.08 -9.08 9.99
CA ASP A 21 21.37 -10.49 10.23
C ASP A 21 20.44 -11.44 9.47
N ASN A 22 19.49 -10.92 8.67
CA ASN A 22 18.46 -11.69 7.97
C ASN A 22 17.59 -12.56 8.89
N SER A 23 17.54 -12.25 10.19
CA SER A 23 16.69 -12.97 11.13
C SER A 23 15.22 -12.56 10.96
N GLU A 24 14.32 -13.52 11.16
CA GLU A 24 12.89 -13.27 11.20
C GLU A 24 12.54 -12.60 12.53
N ALA A 25 11.98 -11.40 12.45
CA ALA A 25 11.55 -10.63 13.61
C ALA A 25 10.14 -11.04 14.05
N ASN A 26 9.81 -10.74 15.31
CA ASN A 26 8.51 -11.08 15.88
C ASN A 26 7.35 -10.49 15.04
N PRO A 27 6.37 -11.31 14.59
CA PRO A 27 5.21 -10.85 13.83
C PRO A 27 4.41 -9.72 14.50
N ALA A 28 4.41 -9.63 15.83
CA ALA A 28 3.75 -8.57 16.59
C ALA A 28 4.24 -7.15 16.22
N LEU A 29 5.48 -7.03 15.71
CA LEU A 29 6.02 -5.77 15.22
C LEU A 29 5.29 -5.26 13.98
N ILE A 30 4.69 -6.13 13.17
CA ILE A 30 3.94 -5.73 11.96
C ILE A 30 2.75 -4.87 12.35
N LYS A 31 1.98 -5.32 13.36
CA LYS A 31 0.86 -4.53 13.89
C LYS A 31 1.34 -3.19 14.44
N SER A 32 2.45 -3.21 15.18
CA SER A 32 3.07 -2.00 15.73
C SER A 32 3.50 -1.01 14.64
N CYS A 33 3.97 -1.48 13.48
CA CYS A 33 4.30 -0.63 12.33
C CYS A 33 3.06 0.09 11.78
N PHE A 34 1.94 -0.61 11.61
CA PHE A 34 0.70 0.03 11.15
C PHE A 34 0.18 1.06 12.16
N GLU A 35 0.20 0.72 13.45
CA GLU A 35 -0.22 1.64 14.52
C GLU A 35 0.69 2.87 14.60
N ALA A 36 2.00 2.69 14.45
CA ALA A 36 2.97 3.78 14.40
C ALA A 36 2.70 4.72 13.22
N ILE A 37 2.48 4.19 12.01
CA ILE A 37 2.13 5.01 10.83
C ILE A 37 0.80 5.73 11.04
N ALA A 38 -0.21 5.04 11.61
CA ALA A 38 -1.51 5.64 11.89
C ALA A 38 -1.43 6.78 12.95
N SER A 39 -0.39 6.81 13.78
CA SER A 39 -0.15 7.87 14.76
C SER A 39 0.50 9.14 14.17
N LEU A 40 1.16 9.04 13.01
CA LEU A 40 1.84 10.16 12.37
C LEU A 40 0.84 11.20 11.82
N PRO A 41 1.24 12.47 11.64
CA PRO A 41 0.48 13.43 10.83
C PRO A 41 0.21 12.89 9.42
N LYS A 42 -0.97 13.19 8.86
CA LYS A 42 -1.42 12.59 7.58
C LYS A 42 -0.41 12.76 6.42
N VAL A 43 0.25 13.91 6.36
CA VAL A 43 1.27 14.21 5.33
C VAL A 43 2.49 13.29 5.46
N GLU A 44 2.84 12.86 6.66
CA GLU A 44 3.99 11.98 6.94
C GLU A 44 3.67 10.49 6.73
N ARG A 45 2.39 10.12 6.64
CA ARG A 45 1.95 8.75 6.26
C ARG A 45 2.10 8.48 4.77
N LYS A 46 2.49 9.50 4.01
CA LYS A 46 2.56 9.49 2.56
C LYS A 46 3.83 8.80 2.10
N HIS A 47 3.67 7.85 1.20
CA HIS A 47 4.73 7.42 0.32
C HIS A 47 4.45 7.95 -1.09
N ASP A 48 5.47 8.58 -1.68
CA ASP A 48 5.42 9.16 -3.01
C ASP A 48 6.31 8.35 -3.95
N ASP A 49 5.68 7.58 -4.84
CA ASP A 49 6.39 6.85 -5.89
C ASP A 49 6.53 7.77 -7.11
N ALA A 50 7.66 8.47 -7.16
CA ALA A 50 8.00 9.40 -8.23
C ALA A 50 8.17 8.72 -9.60
N THR A 51 8.42 7.41 -9.63
CA THR A 51 8.60 6.62 -10.87
C THR A 51 7.25 6.36 -11.52
N SER A 52 6.27 5.87 -10.74
CA SER A 52 4.91 5.63 -11.26
C SER A 52 3.99 6.86 -11.20
N LYS A 53 4.49 7.98 -10.66
CA LYS A 53 3.72 9.21 -10.37
C LYS A 53 2.50 8.92 -9.52
N LYS A 54 2.67 8.08 -8.49
CA LYS A 54 1.58 7.61 -7.65
C LYS A 54 1.90 7.88 -6.18
N VAL A 55 0.96 8.55 -5.52
CA VAL A 55 0.99 8.72 -4.08
C VAL A 55 0.14 7.64 -3.42
N HIS A 56 0.56 7.14 -2.27
CA HIS A 56 -0.26 6.29 -1.41
C HIS A 56 -0.02 6.58 0.07
N PHE A 57 -1.04 6.37 0.89
CA PHE A 57 -0.96 6.59 2.33
C PHE A 57 -2.03 5.79 3.09
N LEU A 58 -1.73 5.49 4.35
CA LEU A 58 -2.68 4.90 5.28
C LEU A 58 -3.65 5.98 5.79
N ASP A 59 -4.89 5.94 5.34
CA ASP A 59 -5.89 6.97 5.69
C ASP A 59 -6.66 6.60 6.96
N HIS A 60 -7.04 5.32 7.09
CA HIS A 60 -7.85 4.87 8.21
C HIS A 60 -7.48 3.46 8.67
N THR A 61 -7.52 3.27 9.98
CA THR A 61 -7.37 2.00 10.69
C THR A 61 -8.45 1.86 11.76
N VAL A 62 -8.96 0.65 11.94
CA VAL A 62 -9.89 0.26 13.00
C VAL A 62 -9.36 -1.01 13.64
N ARG A 63 -9.27 -1.01 14.96
CA ARG A 63 -8.90 -2.20 15.72
C ARG A 63 -10.14 -3.01 16.06
N SER A 64 -10.09 -4.31 15.84
CA SER A 64 -11.12 -5.25 16.27
C SER A 64 -10.46 -6.33 17.14
N GLY A 65 -10.82 -6.37 18.42
CA GLY A 65 -10.17 -7.28 19.37
C GLY A 65 -8.68 -6.98 19.60
N THR A 66 -7.88 -8.02 19.84
CA THR A 66 -6.44 -7.91 20.17
C THR A 66 -5.53 -8.12 18.97
N ASN A 67 -5.91 -8.99 18.03
CA ASN A 67 -5.09 -9.45 16.91
C ASN A 67 -5.51 -8.91 15.54
N ILE A 68 -6.67 -8.26 15.40
CA ILE A 68 -7.16 -7.78 14.10
C ILE A 68 -7.07 -6.25 13.99
N LEU A 69 -6.50 -5.79 12.88
CA LEU A 69 -6.47 -4.40 12.44
C LEU A 69 -7.01 -4.32 11.01
N SER A 70 -8.09 -3.60 10.78
CA SER A 70 -8.64 -3.37 9.44
C SER A 70 -8.57 -1.90 9.06
N GLY A 71 -8.80 -1.59 7.80
CA GLY A 71 -8.76 -0.21 7.35
C GLY A 71 -8.74 -0.06 5.85
N TYR A 72 -8.27 1.09 5.39
CA TYR A 72 -8.02 1.30 3.97
C TYR A 72 -6.88 2.28 3.73
N PHE A 73 -6.20 2.03 2.62
CA PHE A 73 -5.29 2.98 2.02
C PHE A 73 -6.04 3.85 1.02
N LYS A 74 -5.48 5.04 0.78
CA LYS A 74 -5.81 5.86 -0.38
C LYS A 74 -4.59 5.97 -1.28
N SER A 75 -4.84 6.04 -2.57
CA SER A 75 -3.80 6.32 -3.56
C SER A 75 -4.34 7.23 -4.65
N ALA A 76 -3.45 7.92 -5.35
CA ALA A 76 -3.82 8.74 -6.50
C ALA A 76 -2.65 8.85 -7.48
N LYS A 77 -2.93 8.85 -8.78
CA LYS A 77 -1.93 9.13 -9.81
C LYS A 77 -1.92 10.64 -10.10
N TYR A 78 -0.77 11.27 -9.96
CA TYR A 78 -0.59 12.69 -10.22
C TYR A 78 0.13 12.91 -11.56
N ASP A 79 0.25 14.18 -11.97
CA ASP A 79 0.83 14.61 -13.25
C ASP A 79 0.10 14.12 -14.52
N TYR A 80 -1.01 13.37 -14.36
CA TYR A 80 -1.92 13.02 -15.43
C TYR A 80 -3.09 14.00 -15.50
N ARG A 81 -3.12 14.83 -16.55
CA ARG A 81 -4.12 15.89 -16.75
C ARG A 81 -4.55 15.98 -18.23
N PRO A 82 -5.26 14.98 -18.76
CA PRO A 82 -5.82 15.05 -20.11
C PRO A 82 -6.90 16.14 -20.18
N PRO A 83 -7.14 16.76 -21.36
CA PRO A 83 -8.35 17.52 -21.62
C PRO A 83 -9.60 16.68 -21.35
N LEU A 84 -10.70 17.35 -21.00
CA LEU A 84 -11.99 16.72 -20.79
C LEU A 84 -12.84 16.86 -22.05
N ILE A 85 -13.63 15.85 -22.35
CA ILE A 85 -14.59 15.84 -23.45
C ILE A 85 -15.98 15.69 -22.86
N ASP A 86 -16.90 16.58 -23.24
CA ASP A 86 -18.30 16.44 -22.89
C ASP A 86 -18.96 15.30 -23.69
N LYS A 87 -19.67 14.40 -23.02
CA LYS A 87 -20.24 13.20 -23.65
C LYS A 87 -21.31 13.53 -24.71
N ASN A 88 -22.05 14.62 -24.56
CA ASN A 88 -23.22 14.93 -25.39
C ASN A 88 -22.87 15.84 -26.56
N THR A 89 -21.97 16.80 -26.34
CA THR A 89 -21.57 17.82 -27.31
C THR A 89 -20.23 17.51 -27.98
N LEU A 90 -19.45 16.58 -27.44
CA LEU A 90 -18.07 16.27 -27.82
C LEU A 90 -17.11 17.48 -27.75
N ALA A 91 -17.54 18.56 -27.10
CA ALA A 91 -16.71 19.74 -26.92
C ALA A 91 -15.56 19.44 -25.97
N GLU A 92 -14.34 19.77 -26.40
CA GLU A 92 -13.15 19.64 -25.58
C GLU A 92 -12.96 20.86 -24.68
N ARG A 93 -12.47 20.64 -23.46
CA ARG A 93 -12.04 21.71 -22.55
C ARG A 93 -10.85 21.30 -21.72
N ARG A 94 -10.13 22.31 -21.20
CA ARG A 94 -9.02 22.06 -20.27
C ARG A 94 -9.56 21.45 -18.97
N SER A 95 -8.82 20.48 -18.43
CA SER A 95 -9.14 19.88 -17.13
C SER A 95 -8.95 20.91 -16.00
N PRO A 96 -9.87 21.03 -15.04
CA PRO A 96 -9.72 21.96 -13.91
C PRO A 96 -8.66 21.49 -12.90
N LYS A 97 -8.29 20.21 -12.94
CA LYS A 97 -7.33 19.55 -12.05
C LYS A 97 -5.92 20.14 -12.20
N SER A 98 -5.21 20.38 -11.10
CA SER A 98 -3.78 20.73 -11.08
C SER A 98 -2.89 19.49 -11.28
N LYS A 99 -1.60 19.68 -11.58
CA LYS A 99 -0.66 18.56 -11.74
C LYS A 99 -0.38 17.79 -10.44
N SER A 100 -0.59 18.44 -9.29
CA SER A 100 -0.46 17.83 -7.96
C SER A 100 -1.67 17.02 -7.53
N GLU A 101 -2.78 17.13 -8.26
CA GLU A 101 -3.99 16.38 -7.96
C GLU A 101 -4.01 15.04 -8.71
N GLY A 102 -4.83 14.12 -8.21
CA GLY A 102 -5.00 12.79 -8.75
C GLY A 102 -6.39 12.26 -8.44
N GLU A 103 -6.84 11.31 -9.24
CA GLU A 103 -8.07 10.57 -9.01
C GLU A 103 -7.84 9.61 -7.83
N GLN A 104 -8.62 9.78 -6.77
CA GLN A 104 -8.43 9.02 -5.54
C GLN A 104 -9.00 7.61 -5.68
N GLU A 105 -8.19 6.62 -5.34
CA GLU A 105 -8.54 5.21 -5.26
C GLU A 105 -8.46 4.73 -3.82
N LYS A 106 -9.46 3.94 -3.40
CA LYS A 106 -9.52 3.35 -2.06
C LYS A 106 -9.28 1.84 -2.15
N THR A 107 -8.40 1.33 -1.30
CA THR A 107 -8.07 -0.09 -1.19
C THR A 107 -8.22 -0.54 0.27
N HIS A 108 -9.19 -1.41 0.55
CA HIS A 108 -9.41 -1.94 1.89
C HIS A 108 -8.43 -3.05 2.24
N PHE A 109 -8.13 -3.17 3.53
CA PHE A 109 -7.33 -4.26 4.07
C PHE A 109 -7.87 -4.77 5.41
N ALA A 110 -7.50 -6.01 5.74
CA ALA A 110 -7.62 -6.58 7.06
C ALA A 110 -6.33 -7.34 7.40
N LEU A 111 -5.72 -7.01 8.53
CA LEU A 111 -4.50 -7.60 9.06
C LEU A 111 -4.87 -8.39 10.31
N ARG A 112 -4.52 -9.68 10.33
CA ARG A 112 -4.52 -10.51 11.55
C ARG A 112 -3.07 -10.77 11.93
N VAL A 113 -2.71 -10.53 13.18
CA VAL A 113 -1.38 -10.83 13.72
C VAL A 113 -1.53 -11.69 14.95
N ASP A 114 -1.09 -12.94 14.85
CA ASP A 114 -1.01 -13.87 15.96
C ASP A 114 0.45 -14.02 16.41
N LYS A 115 0.73 -14.96 17.30
CA LYS A 115 2.07 -15.13 17.89
C LYS A 115 3.12 -15.53 16.86
N ASP A 116 2.73 -16.37 15.90
CA ASP A 116 3.66 -17.05 14.99
C ASP A 116 3.49 -16.59 13.54
N ASP A 117 2.38 -15.92 13.19
CA ASP A 117 2.09 -15.48 11.83
C ASP A 117 1.40 -14.11 11.76
N ALA A 118 1.48 -13.49 10.59
CA ALA A 118 0.72 -12.31 10.23
C ALA A 118 0.12 -12.48 8.84
N LEU A 119 -1.19 -12.33 8.75
CA LEU A 119 -1.96 -12.46 7.52
C LEU A 119 -2.59 -11.13 7.13
N LEU A 120 -2.40 -10.73 5.88
CA LEU A 120 -2.98 -9.53 5.29
C LEU A 120 -3.94 -9.91 4.18
N LEU A 121 -5.20 -9.53 4.33
CA LEU A 121 -6.18 -9.49 3.26
C LEU A 121 -6.15 -8.10 2.63
N LEU A 122 -6.07 -8.03 1.30
CA LEU A 122 -6.05 -6.78 0.54
C LEU A 122 -7.05 -6.86 -0.60
N GLU A 123 -7.86 -5.82 -0.74
CA GLU A 123 -8.73 -5.64 -1.90
C GLU A 123 -7.89 -5.42 -3.16
N GLN A 124 -8.15 -6.18 -4.23
CA GLN A 124 -7.46 -6.03 -5.50
C GLN A 124 -8.24 -5.11 -6.44
N LYS A 125 -7.60 -4.03 -6.87
CA LYS A 125 -8.10 -3.08 -7.87
C LYS A 125 -7.00 -2.71 -8.84
N LYS A 126 -7.34 -2.57 -10.14
CA LYS A 126 -6.39 -2.18 -11.19
C LYS A 126 -5.67 -0.85 -10.88
N ALA A 127 -6.39 0.13 -10.36
CA ALA A 127 -5.85 1.44 -10.00
C ALA A 127 -5.47 1.55 -8.51
N GLY A 128 -5.81 0.55 -7.70
CA GLY A 128 -5.56 0.52 -6.25
C GLY A 128 -4.13 0.14 -5.88
N ILE A 129 -3.92 -0.24 -4.61
CA ILE A 129 -2.62 -0.69 -4.11
C ILE A 129 -2.47 -2.20 -4.33
N SER A 130 -1.29 -2.61 -4.82
CA SER A 130 -0.85 -4.00 -4.95
C SER A 130 0.47 -4.19 -4.22
N ILE A 131 0.64 -5.40 -3.67
CA ILE A 131 1.79 -5.76 -2.83
C ILE A 131 3.09 -5.87 -3.65
N GLY A 132 3.03 -6.28 -4.92
CA GLY A 132 4.22 -6.42 -5.79
C GLY A 132 4.79 -5.11 -6.35
N THR A 133 4.12 -3.96 -6.15
CA THR A 133 4.53 -2.69 -6.77
C THR A 133 4.65 -1.53 -5.77
N HIS A 134 3.94 -1.59 -4.63
CA HIS A 134 3.67 -0.38 -3.84
C HIS A 134 3.75 -0.52 -2.31
N LEU A 135 4.41 -1.55 -1.78
CA LEU A 135 4.64 -1.65 -0.32
C LEU A 135 6.00 -1.15 0.22
N PRO A 136 6.60 -0.03 -0.24
CA PRO A 136 7.57 0.69 0.59
C PRO A 136 6.91 1.55 1.68
N CYS A 137 5.57 1.60 1.77
CA CYS A 137 4.86 2.49 2.71
C CYS A 137 5.07 2.18 4.21
N PHE A 138 5.78 1.10 4.53
CA PHE A 138 6.00 0.63 5.90
C PHE A 138 7.41 0.85 6.43
N ALA A 139 8.30 1.53 5.70
CA ALA A 139 9.53 2.03 6.29
C ALA A 139 9.23 3.39 6.94
N PRO A 140 9.02 3.48 8.27
CA PRO A 140 9.01 4.80 8.90
C PRO A 140 10.34 5.46 8.60
N ALA A 141 10.28 6.71 8.14
CA ALA A 141 11.40 7.42 7.55
C ALA A 141 12.64 7.55 8.47
N ARG A 142 12.64 7.10 9.74
CA ARG A 142 13.78 7.26 10.65
C ARG A 142 14.02 6.20 11.75
N ALA A 143 13.36 5.05 11.84
CA ALA A 143 13.50 4.25 13.09
C ALA A 143 13.68 2.72 13.02
N LEU A 144 13.37 2.03 11.91
CA LEU A 144 13.48 0.57 11.89
C LEU A 144 14.12 0.11 10.58
N SER A 145 15.33 -0.43 10.67
CA SER A 145 16.03 -1.14 9.60
C SER A 145 15.42 -2.53 9.32
N LEU A 146 14.08 -2.61 9.32
CA LEU A 146 13.33 -3.82 9.06
C LEU A 146 12.86 -3.83 7.60
N LEU A 147 13.12 -4.94 6.91
CA LEU A 147 12.57 -5.23 5.59
C LEU A 147 11.32 -6.08 5.77
N ILE A 148 10.18 -5.65 5.25
CA ILE A 148 8.98 -6.50 5.17
C ILE A 148 9.08 -7.33 3.88
N ILE A 149 9.12 -8.66 4.02
CA ILE A 149 9.02 -9.59 2.89
C ILE A 149 7.60 -10.15 2.85
N LEU A 150 7.02 -10.14 1.66
CA LEU A 150 5.63 -10.48 1.40
C LEU A 150 5.58 -11.77 0.60
N PHE A 151 4.93 -12.80 1.13
CA PHE A 151 4.69 -14.05 0.41
C PHE A 151 3.23 -14.10 -0.04
N GLN A 152 3.01 -14.19 -1.36
CA GLN A 152 1.71 -14.56 -1.90
C GLN A 152 1.57 -16.08 -1.85
N SER A 153 0.57 -16.58 -1.13
CA SER A 153 0.18 -17.99 -1.22
C SER A 153 -0.65 -18.21 -2.48
N HIS A 154 0.04 -18.51 -3.57
CA HIS A 154 -0.49 -19.33 -4.64
C HIS A 154 0.30 -20.64 -4.67
N ASN A 155 -0.41 -21.76 -4.86
CA ASN A 155 0.17 -23.09 -5.01
C ASN A 155 1.45 -23.04 -5.87
N LEU A 156 2.54 -23.59 -5.33
CA LEU A 156 3.80 -23.95 -6.00
C LEU A 156 4.46 -22.89 -6.93
N ILE A 157 5.64 -22.42 -6.48
CA ILE A 157 6.83 -22.06 -7.27
C ILE A 157 6.66 -20.88 -8.27
N GLN A 158 7.28 -19.73 -7.98
CA GLN A 158 8.52 -19.30 -8.65
C GLN A 158 9.10 -18.03 -7.98
N ASN A 159 10.42 -18.07 -7.81
CA ASN A 159 11.29 -17.00 -7.33
C ASN A 159 11.04 -15.67 -8.04
N THR A 160 11.01 -14.56 -7.30
CA THR A 160 11.67 -13.32 -7.76
C THR A 160 12.05 -12.47 -6.54
N THR A 161 13.30 -12.58 -6.14
CA THR A 161 14.00 -11.58 -5.34
C THR A 161 14.13 -10.31 -6.18
N GLN A 162 13.44 -9.21 -5.83
CA GLN A 162 13.86 -7.88 -6.24
C GLN A 162 14.55 -7.19 -5.06
N MET A 163 15.86 -7.38 -4.98
CA MET A 163 16.73 -6.49 -4.21
C MET A 163 16.85 -5.18 -5.00
N ALA A 164 16.16 -4.13 -4.55
CA ALA A 164 16.46 -2.78 -4.99
C ALA A 164 17.77 -2.32 -4.30
N GLN A 165 18.89 -2.53 -4.99
CA GLN A 165 20.16 -1.88 -4.67
C GLN A 165 20.06 -0.39 -4.99
N CYS A 166 20.17 0.47 -3.97
CA CYS A 166 20.49 1.88 -4.19
C CYS A 166 22.01 2.00 -4.38
N LYS A 167 22.43 2.33 -5.61
CA LYS A 167 23.82 2.69 -5.92
C LYS A 167 24.21 3.93 -5.13
N GLY A 168 25.27 3.83 -4.32
CA GLY A 168 25.97 4.99 -3.78
C GLY A 168 26.77 5.66 -4.89
N SER A 169 26.54 6.96 -5.07
CA SER A 169 27.40 7.85 -5.86
C SER A 169 28.67 8.15 -5.06
N GLY A 170 29.81 7.75 -5.61
CA GLY A 170 31.13 8.31 -5.33
C GLY A 170 31.62 9.02 -6.59
#